data_AF-A0A1F9UDC6-F1
#
_entry.id   AF-A0A1F9UDC6-F1
#
_cell.length_a   1.000
_cell.length_b   1.000
_cell.length_c   1.000
_cell.angle_alpha   90.00
_cell.angle_beta   90.00
_cell.angle_gamma   90.00
#
_symmetry.space_group_name_H-M   'P 1'
#
loop_
_entity.id
_entity.type
_entity.pdbx_description
1 polymer ?
#
loop_
_entity_poly.entity_id
_entity_poly.type
_entity_poly.pdbx_seq_one_letter_code
_entity_poly.pdbx_strand_id
1 'polypeptide(L)'
;MKAAPFFQVPLAATTAYVLVIRADFSDQPMSKSRAETEAFMESLKSFYLENSYSALSVSATVTASVYRLPRTLAAYADGVCSNYDELAKHSLSAANTEYIDLSPFDHIMVYHAGIGAETANDSGCQTDNIWSVFAPTVPATAGQSEGVRFPFQTQSGKRFNGAVFVPESEGGGIDPLGVICHEYGHQLGLPDLYRSASESVVGKWSLMDSGIYIGTPRGSNPAHLDAWSKQFLGFFSGPQSVTVVDGPQTLSLGFAELSSGAYARIPITDSEYFLIERRGMSASTGRAFDDALPYGTLGEGYVIWHVDDSIMADESRLAANTVNSGTPNFGLDLVEAGGGGRIGTTTGAESDSFPGSTGRNLFASPHSNSFGGQQTGIAVSGFYGGTLTAKKAFSSNGQDITKLINFPNPGGPAYPQKQGAPAGTLTTLVLNASKPAQSLRLTLHDISGTLVRDVPEYLIRANAAASGTGKFVYEYDWDGKTDQGDNAAAGVYLYRFRIDDAKSETGKLVIVR
;
A
#
# COMPACT_ATOMS: atom_id res chain seq x y z
N MET A 1 -15.94 12.16 -10.80
CA MET A 1 -17.05 12.59 -9.93
C MET A 1 -16.75 12.06 -8.55
N LYS A 2 -15.90 12.76 -7.81
CA LYS A 2 -15.33 12.21 -6.58
C LYS A 2 -15.05 13.39 -5.67
N ALA A 3 -16.01 13.66 -4.79
CA ALA A 3 -15.76 14.57 -3.69
C ALA A 3 -15.89 13.74 -2.42
N ALA A 4 -14.86 13.78 -1.59
CA ALA A 4 -14.95 13.39 -0.20
C ALA A 4 -15.68 14.51 0.57
N PRO A 5 -16.90 14.32 1.08
CA PRO A 5 -17.47 15.26 2.01
C PRO A 5 -16.75 15.09 3.35
N PHE A 6 -16.35 16.23 3.88
CA PHE A 6 -15.77 16.40 5.21
C PHE A 6 -16.58 15.64 6.28
N PHE A 7 -15.95 14.66 6.91
CA PHE A 7 -16.16 14.38 8.32
C PHE A 7 -15.19 15.19 9.17
N GLN A 8 -15.48 15.31 10.46
CA GLN A 8 -14.48 15.71 11.42
C GLN A 8 -13.52 14.52 11.62
N VAL A 9 -12.51 14.41 10.76
CA VAL A 9 -11.36 13.54 10.96
C VAL A 9 -10.43 14.17 12.02
N PRO A 10 -9.71 13.38 12.84
CA PRO A 10 -9.69 11.92 12.90
C PRO A 10 -10.99 11.33 13.45
N LEU A 11 -11.37 10.13 12.99
CA LEU A 11 -12.53 9.41 13.53
C LEU A 11 -12.23 8.97 14.97
N ALA A 12 -13.10 9.34 15.91
CA ALA A 12 -13.09 8.74 17.23
C ALA A 12 -13.51 7.26 17.12
N ALA A 13 -13.07 6.42 18.07
CA ALA A 13 -13.53 5.04 18.13
C ALA A 13 -15.07 5.02 18.19
N THR A 14 -15.69 4.37 17.21
CA THR A 14 -17.12 4.53 16.96
C THR A 14 -17.74 3.32 16.25
N THR A 15 -19.05 3.21 16.35
CA THR A 15 -19.86 2.40 15.45
C THR A 15 -20.52 3.34 14.45
N ALA A 16 -20.27 3.11 13.16
CA ALA A 16 -20.96 3.80 12.08
C ALA A 16 -22.18 2.96 11.67
N TYR A 17 -23.37 3.52 11.83
CA TYR A 17 -24.62 2.86 11.47
C TYR A 17 -24.99 3.16 10.02
N VAL A 18 -25.11 2.12 9.20
CA VAL A 18 -25.38 2.24 7.76
C VAL A 18 -26.74 1.62 7.45
N LEU A 19 -27.64 2.40 6.86
CA LEU A 19 -28.86 1.83 6.26
C LEU A 19 -28.52 1.33 4.86
N VAL A 20 -28.66 0.02 4.63
CA VAL A 20 -28.42 -0.63 3.34
C VAL A 20 -29.76 -0.88 2.66
N ILE A 21 -30.11 0.00 1.73
CA ILE A 21 -31.35 -0.03 0.95
C ILE A 21 -31.18 -0.97 -0.23
N ARG A 22 -31.92 -2.08 -0.22
CA ARG A 22 -31.94 -3.05 -1.33
C ARG A 22 -32.93 -2.58 -2.39
N ALA A 23 -32.42 -2.26 -3.57
CA ALA A 23 -33.20 -1.70 -4.67
C ALA A 23 -33.11 -2.56 -5.94
N ASP A 24 -34.23 -2.76 -6.62
CA ASP A 24 -34.27 -3.45 -7.92
C ASP A 24 -35.12 -2.70 -8.96
N PHE A 25 -35.14 -3.22 -10.17
CA PHE A 25 -35.66 -2.53 -11.35
C PHE A 25 -36.62 -3.43 -12.14
N SER A 26 -37.46 -2.83 -12.98
CA SER A 26 -38.44 -3.58 -13.76
C SER A 26 -37.80 -4.55 -14.77
N ASP A 27 -36.62 -4.20 -15.25
CA ASP A 27 -35.76 -4.94 -16.18
C ASP A 27 -34.67 -5.75 -15.47
N GLN A 28 -34.35 -5.45 -14.21
CA GLN A 28 -33.33 -6.14 -13.43
C GLN A 28 -33.80 -6.38 -11.98
N PRO A 29 -34.44 -7.53 -11.70
CA PRO A 29 -34.81 -7.93 -10.34
C PRO A 29 -33.59 -8.29 -9.48
N MET A 30 -33.66 -8.03 -8.17
CA MET A 30 -32.61 -8.42 -7.21
C MET A 30 -32.50 -9.95 -7.13
N SER A 31 -31.28 -10.46 -7.31
CA SER A 31 -30.98 -11.89 -7.21
C SER A 31 -30.61 -12.31 -5.78
N LYS A 32 -29.95 -11.44 -5.01
CA LYS A 32 -29.50 -11.73 -3.65
C LYS A 32 -30.64 -11.62 -2.66
N SER A 33 -30.77 -12.61 -1.80
CA SER A 33 -31.67 -12.56 -0.64
C SER A 33 -31.17 -11.54 0.40
N ARG A 34 -32.05 -11.19 1.35
CA ARG A 34 -31.67 -10.34 2.48
C ARG A 34 -30.53 -10.96 3.29
N ALA A 35 -30.60 -12.25 3.58
CA ALA A 35 -29.60 -12.96 4.36
C ALA A 35 -28.22 -12.98 3.66
N GLU A 36 -28.19 -13.14 2.33
CA GLU A 36 -26.95 -13.02 1.56
C GLU A 36 -26.38 -11.59 1.60
N THR A 37 -27.25 -10.58 1.54
CA THR A 37 -26.82 -9.18 1.67
C THR A 37 -26.26 -8.89 3.07
N GLU A 38 -26.93 -9.38 4.12
CA GLU A 38 -26.46 -9.24 5.52
C GLU A 38 -25.11 -9.95 5.73
N ALA A 39 -24.95 -11.17 5.22
CA ALA A 39 -23.69 -11.89 5.27
C ALA A 39 -22.57 -11.13 4.56
N PHE A 40 -22.87 -10.53 3.41
CA PHE A 40 -21.91 -9.71 2.68
C PHE A 40 -21.50 -8.45 3.46
N MET A 41 -22.44 -7.78 4.12
CA MET A 41 -22.13 -6.61 4.95
C MET A 41 -21.29 -6.94 6.19
N GLU A 42 -21.31 -8.19 6.67
CA GLU A 42 -20.37 -8.64 7.71
C GLU A 42 -18.92 -8.71 7.19
N SER A 43 -18.71 -8.97 5.88
CA SER A 43 -17.37 -8.89 5.26
C SER A 43 -16.85 -7.45 5.23
N LEU A 44 -17.71 -6.48 4.87
CA LEU A 44 -17.37 -5.04 4.95
C LEU A 44 -16.99 -4.64 6.38
N LYS A 45 -17.79 -5.06 7.37
CA LYS A 45 -17.50 -4.83 8.80
C LYS A 45 -16.18 -5.46 9.21
N SER A 46 -15.91 -6.70 8.80
CA SER A 46 -14.66 -7.41 9.11
C SER A 46 -13.44 -6.68 8.54
N PHE A 47 -13.54 -6.17 7.31
CA PHE A 47 -12.49 -5.39 6.67
C PHE A 47 -12.13 -4.12 7.47
N TYR A 48 -13.13 -3.32 7.82
CA TYR A 48 -12.89 -2.08 8.57
C TYR A 48 -12.51 -2.31 10.03
N LEU A 49 -12.99 -3.38 10.67
CA LEU A 49 -12.52 -3.76 12.01
C LEU A 49 -11.03 -4.12 12.00
N GLU A 50 -10.56 -4.87 10.99
CA GLU A 50 -9.16 -5.24 10.87
C GLU A 50 -8.27 -4.01 10.58
N ASN A 51 -8.66 -3.19 9.59
CA ASN A 51 -7.91 -1.99 9.22
C ASN A 51 -7.80 -0.94 10.33
N SER A 52 -8.83 -0.84 11.18
CA SER A 52 -8.94 0.17 12.22
C SER A 52 -8.47 -0.28 13.60
N TYR A 53 -7.95 -1.49 13.72
CA TYR A 53 -7.61 -2.09 15.02
C TYR A 53 -8.82 -2.10 15.98
N SER A 54 -9.99 -2.42 15.43
CA SER A 54 -11.29 -2.38 16.10
C SER A 54 -11.78 -0.99 16.51
N ALA A 55 -11.16 0.11 16.05
CA ALA A 55 -11.63 1.46 16.35
C ALA A 55 -12.90 1.84 15.56
N LEU A 56 -13.10 1.28 14.37
CA LEU A 56 -14.30 1.49 13.55
C LEU A 56 -15.04 0.17 13.35
N SER A 57 -16.29 0.13 13.80
CA SER A 57 -17.23 -0.96 13.48
C SER A 57 -18.32 -0.43 12.55
N VAL A 58 -18.48 -1.06 11.39
CA VAL A 58 -19.58 -0.75 10.46
C VAL A 58 -20.78 -1.61 10.80
N SER A 59 -21.89 -1.00 11.24
CA SER A 59 -23.12 -1.71 11.57
C SER A 59 -24.17 -1.48 10.50
N ALA A 60 -24.32 -2.47 9.61
CA ALA A 60 -25.30 -2.42 8.53
C ALA A 60 -26.69 -2.88 9.01
N THR A 61 -27.71 -2.06 8.74
CA THR A 61 -29.12 -2.47 8.78
C THR A 61 -29.61 -2.66 7.35
N VAL A 62 -29.84 -3.90 6.96
CA VAL A 62 -30.34 -4.25 5.63
C VAL A 62 -31.87 -4.14 5.61
N THR A 63 -32.42 -3.51 4.58
CA THR A 63 -33.87 -3.33 4.45
C THR A 63 -34.59 -4.68 4.39
N ALA A 64 -35.73 -4.77 5.08
CA ALA A 64 -36.54 -5.98 5.11
C ALA A 64 -37.04 -6.36 3.71
N SER A 65 -37.52 -5.36 2.97
CA SER A 65 -37.99 -5.48 1.60
C SER A 65 -36.89 -5.16 0.57
N VAL A 66 -37.07 -5.68 -0.64
CA VAL A 66 -36.43 -5.13 -1.85
C VAL A 66 -37.39 -4.12 -2.45
N TYR A 67 -36.92 -2.91 -2.75
CA TYR A 67 -37.76 -1.87 -3.32
C TYR A 67 -37.60 -1.80 -4.83
N ARG A 68 -38.70 -2.06 -5.54
CA ARG A 68 -38.79 -1.82 -6.98
C ARG A 68 -38.83 -0.34 -7.26
N LEU A 69 -37.76 0.18 -7.86
CA LEU A 69 -37.67 1.59 -8.23
C LEU A 69 -38.50 1.89 -9.49
N PRO A 70 -38.96 3.14 -9.68
CA PRO A 70 -39.93 3.49 -10.73
C PRO A 70 -39.37 3.51 -12.16
N ARG A 71 -38.06 3.38 -12.34
CA ARG A 71 -37.39 3.37 -13.65
C ARG A 71 -36.56 2.10 -13.79
N THR A 72 -36.22 1.78 -15.03
CA THR A 72 -35.32 0.66 -15.37
C THR A 72 -33.89 0.93 -14.85
N LEU A 73 -33.10 -0.13 -14.66
CA LEU A 73 -31.68 -0.05 -14.33
C LEU A 73 -30.95 0.84 -15.34
N ALA A 74 -31.14 0.54 -16.63
CA ALA A 74 -30.58 1.30 -17.74
C ALA A 74 -30.92 2.79 -17.69
N ALA A 75 -32.14 3.13 -17.27
CA ALA A 75 -32.59 4.52 -17.20
C ALA A 75 -32.01 5.29 -16.01
N TYR A 76 -31.54 4.62 -14.95
CA TYR A 76 -30.75 5.25 -13.89
C TYR A 76 -29.26 5.27 -14.22
N ALA A 77 -28.75 4.21 -14.86
CA ALA A 77 -27.39 4.12 -15.32
C ALA A 77 -27.03 5.30 -16.22
N ASP A 78 -27.92 5.64 -17.18
CA ASP A 78 -27.81 6.82 -18.05
C ASP A 78 -26.38 7.02 -18.59
N GLY A 79 -25.66 5.92 -18.86
CA GLY A 79 -24.26 5.97 -19.25
C GLY A 79 -23.22 6.12 -18.11
N VAL A 80 -22.16 6.93 -18.31
CA VAL A 80 -21.21 7.30 -17.19
C VAL A 80 -21.80 8.42 -16.33
N CYS A 81 -23.04 8.80 -16.59
CA CYS A 81 -23.70 9.94 -15.99
C CYS A 81 -24.80 9.48 -15.03
N SER A 82 -24.65 8.28 -14.43
CA SER A 82 -25.62 7.69 -13.52
C SER A 82 -26.28 8.74 -12.68
N ASN A 83 -27.61 8.80 -12.77
CA ASN A 83 -28.41 9.84 -12.15
C ASN A 83 -28.57 9.50 -10.66
N TYR A 84 -27.46 9.68 -9.93
CA TYR A 84 -27.34 9.37 -8.51
C TYR A 84 -28.33 10.18 -7.68
N ASP A 85 -28.64 11.41 -8.10
CA ASP A 85 -29.67 12.23 -7.46
C ASP A 85 -31.04 11.53 -7.42
N GLU A 86 -31.52 11.08 -8.58
CA GLU A 86 -32.83 10.44 -8.70
C GLU A 86 -32.83 9.04 -8.07
N LEU A 87 -31.75 8.27 -8.28
CA LEU A 87 -31.57 6.95 -7.67
C LEU A 87 -31.58 7.04 -6.14
N ALA A 88 -30.88 8.01 -5.54
CA ALA A 88 -30.90 8.25 -4.10
C ALA A 88 -32.30 8.59 -3.59
N LYS A 89 -32.97 9.54 -4.25
CA LYS A 89 -34.29 10.05 -3.82
C LYS A 89 -35.36 8.97 -3.91
N HIS A 90 -35.38 8.18 -4.98
CA HIS A 90 -36.34 7.09 -5.13
C HIS A 90 -36.06 5.95 -4.13
N SER A 91 -34.80 5.58 -3.94
CA SER A 91 -34.41 4.55 -2.95
C SER A 91 -34.78 4.96 -1.53
N LEU A 92 -34.42 6.19 -1.13
CA LEU A 92 -34.73 6.72 0.20
C LEU A 92 -36.25 6.88 0.39
N SER A 93 -36.97 7.38 -0.62
CA SER A 93 -38.43 7.51 -0.54
C SER A 93 -39.12 6.16 -0.39
N ALA A 94 -38.64 5.11 -1.05
CA ALA A 94 -39.18 3.77 -0.91
C ALA A 94 -38.88 3.18 0.47
N ALA A 95 -37.65 3.31 0.95
CA ALA A 95 -37.24 2.84 2.28
C ALA A 95 -37.98 3.54 3.42
N ASN A 96 -38.30 4.83 3.27
CA ASN A 96 -39.06 5.61 4.26
C ASN A 96 -40.47 5.08 4.55
N THR A 97 -40.98 4.13 3.76
CA THR A 97 -42.25 3.43 4.07
C THR A 97 -42.11 2.47 5.27
N GLU A 98 -40.92 1.94 5.50
CA GLU A 98 -40.59 1.01 6.59
C GLU A 98 -39.66 1.65 7.64
N TYR A 99 -38.80 2.59 7.22
CA TYR A 99 -37.77 3.23 8.04
C TYR A 99 -38.07 4.74 8.19
N ILE A 100 -39.12 5.07 8.96
CA ILE A 100 -39.60 6.46 9.12
C ILE A 100 -38.61 7.31 9.93
N ASP A 101 -38.03 6.75 11.00
CA ASP A 101 -36.98 7.41 11.77
C ASP A 101 -35.61 6.93 11.31
N LEU A 102 -34.89 7.84 10.66
CA LEU A 102 -33.55 7.64 10.15
C LEU A 102 -32.48 8.34 11.00
N SER A 103 -32.86 8.93 12.14
CA SER A 103 -31.91 9.53 13.08
C SER A 103 -30.82 8.56 13.59
N PRO A 104 -31.06 7.23 13.72
CA PRO A 104 -30.02 6.29 14.16
C PRO A 104 -28.92 6.02 13.14
N PHE A 105 -29.11 6.37 11.86
CA PHE A 105 -28.15 6.08 10.80
C PHE A 105 -27.20 7.24 10.56
N ASP A 106 -25.94 6.91 10.32
CA ASP A 106 -24.89 7.85 9.94
C ASP A 106 -24.76 7.94 8.42
N HIS A 107 -24.88 6.80 7.73
CA HIS A 107 -24.69 6.69 6.27
C HIS A 107 -25.84 5.95 5.58
N ILE A 108 -25.99 6.23 4.28
CA ILE A 108 -26.89 5.50 3.38
C ILE A 108 -26.05 4.75 2.34
N MET A 109 -26.39 3.48 2.14
CA MET A 109 -25.87 2.66 1.06
C MET A 109 -27.05 2.12 0.24
N VAL A 110 -27.05 2.39 -1.06
CA VAL A 110 -27.99 1.83 -2.02
C VAL A 110 -27.33 0.61 -2.66
N TYR A 111 -27.79 -0.57 -2.24
CA TYR A 111 -27.37 -1.86 -2.78
C TYR A 111 -28.32 -2.24 -3.90
N HIS A 112 -27.87 -2.10 -5.15
CA HIS A 112 -28.73 -2.24 -6.31
C HIS A 112 -28.59 -3.59 -7.00
N ALA A 113 -29.68 -4.06 -7.60
CA ALA A 113 -29.69 -5.24 -8.44
C ALA A 113 -28.81 -5.06 -9.69
N GLY A 114 -28.29 -6.15 -10.24
CA GLY A 114 -27.45 -6.16 -11.44
C GLY A 114 -25.95 -6.15 -11.20
N ILE A 115 -25.21 -5.96 -12.29
CA ILE A 115 -23.74 -5.95 -12.32
C ILE A 115 -23.25 -4.50 -12.21
N GLY A 116 -22.10 -4.27 -11.56
CA GLY A 116 -21.42 -2.97 -11.57
C GLY A 116 -20.87 -2.60 -12.94
N ALA A 117 -21.04 -1.36 -13.36
CA ALA A 117 -20.54 -0.88 -14.66
C ALA A 117 -19.02 -1.05 -14.83
N GLU A 118 -18.28 -0.95 -13.73
CA GLU A 118 -16.82 -1.08 -13.66
C GLU A 118 -16.30 -2.42 -14.20
N THR A 119 -17.14 -3.47 -14.26
CA THR A 119 -16.77 -4.80 -14.74
C THR A 119 -17.75 -5.41 -15.76
N ALA A 120 -18.82 -4.70 -16.13
CA ALA A 120 -19.90 -5.21 -16.99
C ALA A 120 -19.51 -5.49 -18.47
N ASN A 121 -18.23 -5.31 -18.86
CA ASN A 121 -17.73 -5.36 -20.25
C ASN A 121 -18.35 -4.31 -21.20
N ASP A 122 -19.02 -3.30 -20.67
CA ASP A 122 -19.51 -2.15 -21.44
C ASP A 122 -18.51 -1.01 -21.33
N SER A 123 -17.84 -0.68 -22.43
CA SER A 123 -16.84 0.39 -22.43
C SER A 123 -17.50 1.77 -22.45
N GLY A 124 -17.43 2.50 -21.33
CA GLY A 124 -17.64 3.94 -21.26
C GLY A 124 -19.08 4.38 -20.96
N CYS A 125 -19.37 5.61 -21.35
CA CYS A 125 -20.53 6.42 -20.96
C CYS A 125 -21.91 5.92 -21.41
N GLN A 126 -22.07 4.65 -21.75
CA GLN A 126 -23.25 4.12 -22.44
C GLN A 126 -23.55 2.69 -21.99
N THR A 127 -23.24 2.37 -20.73
CA THR A 127 -23.64 1.11 -20.13
C THR A 127 -25.05 1.22 -19.55
N ASP A 128 -25.77 0.12 -19.61
CA ASP A 128 -27.05 -0.03 -18.93
C ASP A 128 -26.87 -0.29 -17.41
N ASN A 129 -25.63 -0.44 -16.94
CA ASN A 129 -25.31 -0.74 -15.55
C ASN A 129 -24.91 0.52 -14.77
N ILE A 130 -25.24 0.56 -13.49
CA ILE A 130 -24.88 1.68 -12.61
C ILE A 130 -23.40 1.54 -12.22
N TRP A 131 -22.65 2.64 -12.29
CA TRP A 131 -21.25 2.68 -11.85
C TRP A 131 -21.17 2.85 -10.33
N SER A 132 -20.40 2.00 -9.67
CA SER A 132 -20.19 2.08 -8.22
C SER A 132 -19.55 3.42 -7.82
N VAL A 133 -20.17 4.13 -6.88
CA VAL A 133 -19.65 5.42 -6.42
C VAL A 133 -20.14 5.76 -5.02
N PHE A 134 -19.32 6.49 -4.27
CA PHE A 134 -19.81 7.42 -3.27
C PHE A 134 -20.21 8.75 -3.91
N ALA A 135 -21.51 9.09 -3.87
CA ALA A 135 -22.03 10.34 -4.42
C ALA A 135 -22.25 11.36 -3.28
N PRO A 136 -21.50 12.47 -3.24
CA PRO A 136 -21.62 13.51 -2.20
C PRO A 136 -22.95 14.26 -2.33
N THR A 137 -23.41 14.88 -1.24
CA THR A 137 -24.49 15.87 -1.30
C THR A 137 -23.99 17.16 -1.96
N VAL A 138 -24.63 17.58 -3.05
CA VAL A 138 -24.24 18.76 -3.86
C VAL A 138 -25.35 19.83 -3.88
N PRO A 139 -25.03 21.09 -4.24
CA PRO A 139 -26.06 22.13 -4.42
C PRO A 139 -27.14 21.71 -5.41
N ALA A 140 -28.36 22.25 -5.24
CA ALA A 140 -29.49 21.95 -6.13
C ALA A 140 -29.24 22.30 -7.61
N THR A 141 -28.27 23.17 -7.89
CA THR A 141 -27.87 23.62 -9.23
C THR A 141 -26.82 22.73 -9.91
N ALA A 142 -26.20 21.78 -9.19
CA ALA A 142 -25.17 20.88 -9.74
C ALA A 142 -25.76 19.92 -10.78
N GLY A 143 -24.93 19.35 -11.67
CA GLY A 143 -25.33 18.25 -12.56
C GLY A 143 -25.87 17.03 -11.79
N GLN A 144 -26.73 16.21 -12.44
CA GLN A 144 -27.24 14.98 -11.81
C GLN A 144 -26.13 13.95 -11.57
N SER A 145 -25.12 13.97 -12.45
CA SER A 145 -23.88 13.21 -12.36
C SER A 145 -22.79 13.96 -11.58
N GLU A 146 -23.13 14.82 -10.62
CA GLU A 146 -22.14 15.44 -9.72
C GLU A 146 -22.30 14.95 -8.28
N GLY A 147 -23.45 14.37 -7.94
CA GLY A 147 -23.78 13.91 -6.61
C GLY A 147 -25.28 13.83 -6.37
N VAL A 148 -25.68 13.77 -5.10
CA VAL A 148 -27.08 13.82 -4.68
C VAL A 148 -27.47 15.28 -4.38
N ARG A 149 -28.45 15.84 -5.08
CA ARG A 149 -28.79 17.26 -4.94
C ARG A 149 -29.55 17.54 -3.66
N PHE A 150 -29.13 18.60 -2.96
CA PHE A 150 -29.79 19.08 -1.75
C PHE A 150 -31.26 19.52 -1.98
N PRO A 151 -32.20 19.24 -1.06
CA PRO A 151 -32.03 18.45 0.17
C PRO A 151 -32.08 16.94 -0.08
N PHE A 152 -30.99 16.24 0.24
CA PHE A 152 -31.03 14.82 0.56
C PHE A 152 -31.32 14.68 2.06
N GLN A 153 -32.60 14.81 2.40
CA GLN A 153 -33.07 14.81 3.78
C GLN A 153 -34.25 13.87 3.95
N THR A 154 -34.37 13.33 5.15
CA THR A 154 -35.44 12.41 5.54
C THR A 154 -36.70 13.20 5.90
N GLN A 155 -37.85 12.52 6.00
CA GLN A 155 -39.07 13.15 6.54
C GLN A 155 -38.87 13.63 7.99
N SER A 156 -37.99 12.96 8.76
CA SER A 156 -37.60 13.36 10.11
C SER A 156 -36.60 14.54 10.16
N GLY A 157 -36.13 15.04 9.02
CA GLY A 157 -35.20 16.16 8.93
C GLY A 157 -33.72 15.79 9.09
N LYS A 158 -33.38 14.50 9.24
CA LYS A 158 -31.99 14.01 9.19
C LYS A 158 -31.42 14.32 7.80
N ARG A 159 -30.16 14.77 7.77
CA ARG A 159 -29.40 15.00 6.54
C ARG A 159 -28.25 14.03 6.46
N PHE A 160 -27.95 13.59 5.24
CA PHE A 160 -26.77 12.82 4.93
C PHE A 160 -25.83 13.63 4.04
N ASN A 161 -24.53 13.38 4.14
CA ASN A 161 -23.50 14.02 3.35
C ASN A 161 -23.30 13.38 1.97
N GLY A 162 -24.09 12.35 1.66
CA GLY A 162 -24.10 11.64 0.39
C GLY A 162 -24.70 10.25 0.56
N ALA A 163 -24.49 9.39 -0.43
CA ALA A 163 -24.81 7.97 -0.36
C ALA A 163 -23.82 7.15 -1.19
N VAL A 164 -23.57 5.91 -0.75
CA VAL A 164 -22.82 4.92 -1.53
C VAL A 164 -23.77 4.15 -2.44
N PHE A 165 -23.41 3.93 -3.70
CA PHE A 165 -24.15 3.13 -4.67
C PHE A 165 -23.25 1.97 -5.11
N VAL A 166 -23.70 0.75 -4.86
CA VAL A 166 -22.91 -0.46 -5.11
C VAL A 166 -23.78 -1.62 -5.59
N PRO A 167 -23.27 -2.51 -6.46
CA PRO A 167 -24.03 -3.57 -7.08
C PRO A 167 -24.12 -4.82 -6.19
N GLU A 168 -25.09 -5.68 -6.50
CA GLU A 168 -25.19 -7.01 -5.90
C GLU A 168 -24.17 -8.02 -6.45
N SER A 169 -23.57 -7.71 -7.60
CA SER A 169 -22.62 -8.57 -8.31
C SER A 169 -21.69 -7.79 -9.23
N GLU A 170 -20.58 -8.42 -9.60
CA GLU A 170 -19.61 -7.90 -10.57
C GLU A 170 -19.42 -8.91 -11.72
N GLY A 171 -19.10 -8.40 -12.91
CA GLY A 171 -18.84 -9.16 -14.10
C GLY A 171 -17.54 -9.97 -14.03
N GLY A 172 -17.44 -11.02 -14.83
CA GLY A 172 -16.22 -11.83 -14.95
C GLY A 172 -15.87 -12.66 -13.71
N GLY A 173 -16.80 -12.85 -12.78
CA GLY A 173 -16.57 -13.60 -11.53
C GLY A 173 -15.74 -12.84 -10.50
N ILE A 174 -15.68 -11.51 -10.61
CA ILE A 174 -15.10 -10.63 -9.61
C ILE A 174 -16.03 -10.60 -8.39
N ASP A 175 -15.44 -10.58 -7.20
CA ASP A 175 -16.16 -10.37 -5.95
C ASP A 175 -16.28 -8.85 -5.68
N PRO A 176 -17.49 -8.33 -5.40
CA PRO A 176 -17.72 -6.89 -5.21
C PRO A 176 -17.14 -6.33 -3.90
N LEU A 177 -16.56 -7.16 -3.02
CA LEU A 177 -16.07 -6.72 -1.71
C LEU A 177 -15.05 -5.58 -1.81
N GLY A 178 -14.06 -5.68 -2.70
CA GLY A 178 -13.06 -4.62 -2.85
C GLY A 178 -13.64 -3.28 -3.28
N VAL A 179 -14.58 -3.28 -4.24
CA VAL A 179 -15.28 -2.07 -4.68
C VAL A 179 -16.12 -1.48 -3.55
N ILE A 180 -16.89 -2.32 -2.84
CA ILE A 180 -17.74 -1.85 -1.75
C ILE A 180 -16.91 -1.26 -0.60
N CYS A 181 -15.77 -1.88 -0.27
CA CYS A 181 -14.84 -1.33 0.71
C CYS A 181 -14.26 0.02 0.27
N HIS A 182 -13.89 0.17 -1.01
CA HIS A 182 -13.35 1.40 -1.58
C HIS A 182 -14.37 2.55 -1.58
N GLU A 183 -15.60 2.32 -2.03
CA GLU A 183 -16.64 3.33 -2.03
C GLU A 183 -17.06 3.74 -0.62
N TYR A 184 -17.05 2.79 0.33
CA TYR A 184 -17.21 3.15 1.74
C TYR A 184 -16.02 3.96 2.28
N GLY A 185 -14.80 3.77 1.75
CA GLY A 185 -13.64 4.59 2.08
C GLY A 185 -13.84 6.05 1.69
N HIS A 186 -14.39 6.30 0.51
CA HIS A 186 -14.82 7.63 0.09
C HIS A 186 -15.91 8.21 0.98
N GLN A 187 -16.88 7.38 1.39
CA GLN A 187 -17.91 7.80 2.35
C GLN A 187 -17.28 8.31 3.64
N LEU A 188 -16.16 7.72 4.10
CA LEU A 188 -15.34 8.13 5.27
C LEU A 188 -14.42 9.33 5.02
N GLY A 189 -14.34 9.83 3.78
CA GLY A 189 -13.59 11.02 3.41
C GLY A 189 -12.24 10.76 2.74
N LEU A 190 -11.90 9.50 2.43
CA LEU A 190 -10.66 9.20 1.71
C LEU A 190 -10.76 9.60 0.23
N PRO A 191 -9.69 10.17 -0.36
CA PRO A 191 -9.59 10.35 -1.80
C PRO A 191 -9.12 9.05 -2.46
N ASP A 192 -9.28 8.95 -3.78
CA ASP A 192 -8.49 8.06 -4.60
C ASP A 192 -7.03 8.46 -4.54
N LEU A 193 -6.19 7.46 -4.67
CA LEU A 193 -4.77 7.62 -4.85
C LEU A 193 -4.33 7.40 -6.29
N TYR A 194 -5.20 6.90 -7.18
CA TYR A 194 -4.94 6.86 -8.62
C TYR A 194 -5.23 8.19 -9.31
N ARG A 195 -4.68 8.39 -10.51
CA ARG A 195 -4.94 9.57 -11.36
C ARG A 195 -6.18 9.43 -12.22
N SER A 196 -6.35 8.24 -12.79
CA SER A 196 -7.55 7.84 -13.53
C SER A 196 -7.74 6.33 -13.38
N ALA A 197 -8.90 5.81 -13.79
CA ALA A 197 -9.19 4.37 -13.72
C ALA A 197 -8.13 3.48 -14.42
N SER A 198 -7.34 4.05 -15.33
CA SER A 198 -6.24 3.37 -16.04
C SER A 198 -4.84 3.78 -15.59
N GLU A 199 -4.70 4.71 -14.64
CA GLU A 199 -3.42 5.30 -14.23
C GLU A 199 -3.29 5.25 -12.70
N SER A 200 -2.87 4.08 -12.22
CA SER A 200 -2.58 3.76 -10.81
C SER A 200 -1.28 4.44 -10.36
N VAL A 201 -1.23 4.94 -9.13
CA VAL A 201 -0.03 5.59 -8.57
C VAL A 201 0.59 4.70 -7.51
N VAL A 202 -0.21 4.22 -6.57
CA VAL A 202 0.25 3.37 -5.45
C VAL A 202 -0.04 1.89 -5.67
N GLY A 203 -0.73 1.54 -6.76
CA GLY A 203 -0.89 0.15 -7.17
C GLY A 203 -1.77 -0.67 -6.23
N LYS A 204 -1.54 -1.99 -6.27
CA LYS A 204 -2.23 -2.97 -5.42
C LYS A 204 -2.02 -2.74 -3.93
N TRP A 205 -1.08 -1.89 -3.53
CA TRP A 205 -0.71 -1.67 -2.14
C TRP A 205 -1.69 -0.77 -1.38
N SER A 206 -2.70 -0.18 -2.01
CA SER A 206 -3.77 0.53 -1.30
C SER A 206 -5.15 0.17 -1.82
N LEU A 207 -6.12 0.05 -0.91
CA LEU A 207 -7.55 0.00 -1.22
C LEU A 207 -7.99 1.23 -2.04
N MET A 208 -7.40 2.40 -1.81
CA MET A 208 -7.77 3.63 -2.51
C MET A 208 -7.15 3.72 -3.91
N ASP A 209 -6.59 2.62 -4.40
CA ASP A 209 -6.06 2.43 -5.75
C ASP A 209 -6.43 1.01 -6.26
N SER A 210 -5.55 0.37 -7.04
CA SER A 210 -5.84 -0.93 -7.66
C SER A 210 -5.87 -2.13 -6.69
N GLY A 211 -5.69 -1.90 -5.39
CA GLY A 211 -5.82 -2.92 -4.34
C GLY A 211 -7.24 -3.50 -4.19
N ILE A 212 -8.24 -2.90 -4.83
CA ILE A 212 -9.63 -3.39 -4.85
C ILE A 212 -9.83 -4.71 -5.62
N TYR A 213 -8.92 -5.07 -6.53
CA TYR A 213 -9.10 -6.21 -7.45
C TYR A 213 -8.15 -7.38 -7.22
N ILE A 214 -7.55 -7.48 -6.03
CA ILE A 214 -6.68 -8.60 -5.64
C ILE A 214 -7.49 -9.72 -4.94
N GLY A 215 -6.92 -10.92 -4.89
CA GLY A 215 -7.59 -12.12 -4.37
C GLY A 215 -7.91 -13.15 -5.45
N THR A 216 -8.35 -14.34 -5.02
CA THR A 216 -8.87 -15.39 -5.90
C THR A 216 -10.17 -15.94 -5.28
N PRO A 217 -11.35 -15.58 -5.82
CA PRO A 217 -11.58 -14.74 -7.00
C PRO A 217 -11.10 -13.28 -6.84
N ARG A 218 -10.86 -12.59 -7.94
CA ARG A 218 -10.42 -11.17 -7.91
C ARG A 218 -11.42 -10.33 -7.12
N GLY A 219 -10.94 -9.44 -6.27
CA GLY A 219 -11.77 -8.58 -5.41
C GLY A 219 -12.17 -9.19 -4.07
N SER A 220 -11.91 -10.50 -3.86
CA SER A 220 -12.32 -11.20 -2.64
C SER A 220 -11.41 -10.93 -1.42
N ASN A 221 -10.22 -10.38 -1.65
CA ASN A 221 -9.25 -10.08 -0.59
C ASN A 221 -8.63 -8.70 -0.83
N PRO A 222 -9.42 -7.61 -0.76
CA PRO A 222 -8.88 -6.29 -1.04
C PRO A 222 -7.72 -5.92 -0.10
N ALA A 223 -6.79 -5.12 -0.61
CA ALA A 223 -5.70 -4.59 0.21
C ALA A 223 -6.25 -3.77 1.37
N HIS A 224 -5.55 -3.78 2.50
CA HIS A 224 -5.71 -2.76 3.52
C HIS A 224 -5.50 -1.37 2.95
N LEU A 225 -6.07 -0.39 3.66
CA LEU A 225 -5.71 1.01 3.53
C LEU A 225 -4.20 1.18 3.75
N ASP A 226 -3.59 2.04 2.94
CA ASP A 226 -2.21 2.48 3.14
C ASP A 226 -2.04 3.26 4.44
N ALA A 227 -0.78 3.40 4.87
CA ALA A 227 -0.45 4.07 6.12
C ALA A 227 -0.97 5.52 6.19
N TRP A 228 -0.97 6.28 5.09
CA TRP A 228 -1.50 7.65 5.12
C TRP A 228 -3.02 7.64 5.30
N SER A 229 -3.74 6.82 4.55
CA SER A 229 -5.20 6.70 4.65
C SER A 229 -5.65 6.27 6.06
N LYS A 230 -4.94 5.31 6.68
CA LYS A 230 -5.19 4.91 8.07
C LYS A 230 -4.92 6.04 9.06
N GLN A 231 -3.84 6.81 8.86
CA GLN A 231 -3.52 7.97 9.70
C GLN A 231 -4.57 9.08 9.55
N PHE A 232 -4.98 9.38 8.32
CA PHE A 232 -5.98 10.39 7.99
C PHE A 232 -7.32 10.09 8.66
N LEU A 233 -7.77 8.84 8.61
CA LEU A 233 -8.97 8.39 9.31
C LEU A 233 -8.81 8.30 10.84
N GLY A 234 -7.59 8.39 11.36
CA GLY A 234 -7.31 8.30 12.80
C GLY A 234 -7.21 6.88 13.35
N PHE A 235 -7.09 5.86 12.50
CA PHE A 235 -6.91 4.47 12.93
C PHE A 235 -5.59 4.25 13.67
N PHE A 236 -4.61 5.10 13.41
CA PHE A 236 -3.48 5.30 14.30
C PHE A 236 -3.11 6.77 14.37
N SER A 237 -2.35 7.12 15.40
CA SER A 237 -1.76 8.45 15.55
C SER A 237 -0.35 8.31 16.14
N GLY A 238 0.50 9.30 15.86
CA GLY A 238 1.87 9.33 16.38
C GLY A 238 2.75 8.17 15.89
N PRO A 239 2.97 8.02 14.56
CA PRO A 239 3.97 7.08 14.07
C PRO A 239 5.32 7.36 14.73
N GLN A 240 6.15 6.33 14.91
CA GLN A 240 7.48 6.48 15.48
C GLN A 240 8.29 7.47 14.63
N SER A 241 8.51 8.67 15.15
CA SER A 241 9.26 9.72 14.45
C SER A 241 10.76 9.46 14.53
N VAL A 242 11.45 9.53 13.40
CA VAL A 242 12.88 9.22 13.28
C VAL A 242 13.60 10.40 12.63
N THR A 243 14.36 11.14 13.42
CA THR A 243 15.27 12.16 12.89
C THR A 243 16.62 11.52 12.60
N VAL A 244 16.96 11.40 11.31
CA VAL A 244 18.23 10.80 10.89
C VAL A 244 19.43 11.66 11.31
N VAL A 245 20.41 11.01 11.94
CA VAL A 245 21.68 11.61 12.37
C VAL A 245 22.85 10.77 11.86
N ASP A 246 24.09 11.26 12.01
CA ASP A 246 25.28 10.57 11.49
C ASP A 246 25.52 9.17 12.10
N GLY A 247 24.94 8.91 13.28
CA GLY A 247 24.96 7.62 13.96
C GLY A 247 23.77 6.73 13.59
N PRO A 248 23.95 5.38 13.56
CA PRO A 248 22.85 4.45 13.31
C PRO A 248 21.82 4.49 14.43
N GLN A 249 20.54 4.51 14.04
CA GLN A 249 19.39 4.40 14.95
C GLN A 249 18.59 3.17 14.58
N THR A 250 18.40 2.27 15.55
CA THR A 250 17.58 1.08 15.38
C THR A 250 16.11 1.39 15.60
N LEU A 251 15.26 0.89 14.70
CA LEU A 251 13.81 1.01 14.74
C LEU A 251 13.23 -0.40 14.76
N SER A 252 12.20 -0.63 15.56
CA SER A 252 11.47 -1.90 15.52
C SER A 252 10.09 -1.65 14.95
N LEU A 253 9.73 -2.43 13.93
CA LEU A 253 8.45 -2.32 13.25
C LEU A 253 7.79 -3.71 13.18
N GLY A 254 6.65 -3.84 13.86
CA GLY A 254 5.76 -4.98 13.69
C GLY A 254 4.99 -4.90 12.37
N PHE A 255 4.04 -5.82 12.20
CA PHE A 255 3.12 -5.81 11.07
C PHE A 255 2.02 -4.75 11.25
N ALA A 256 1.75 -4.00 10.18
CA ALA A 256 0.69 -2.98 10.10
C ALA A 256 -0.71 -3.57 10.29
N GLU A 257 -0.89 -4.86 10.00
CA GLU A 257 -2.12 -5.62 10.19
C GLU A 257 -2.37 -5.98 11.67
N LEU A 258 -1.36 -5.83 12.54
CA LEU A 258 -1.44 -6.23 13.94
C LEU A 258 -1.57 -5.08 14.92
N SER A 259 -0.96 -3.92 14.63
CA SER A 259 -0.82 -2.85 15.62
C SER A 259 -0.82 -1.45 15.01
N SER A 260 -1.54 -0.53 15.65
CA SER A 260 -1.50 0.91 15.37
C SER A 260 -0.13 1.56 15.67
N GLY A 261 0.79 0.86 16.33
CA GLY A 261 2.16 1.31 16.57
C GLY A 261 3.17 0.84 15.50
N ALA A 262 2.75 0.16 14.44
CA ALA A 262 3.62 -0.45 13.43
C ALA A 262 4.00 0.50 12.28
N TYR A 263 4.17 1.79 12.59
CA TYR A 263 4.45 2.85 11.60
C TYR A 263 5.63 3.71 12.03
N ALA A 264 6.50 4.06 11.08
CA ALA A 264 7.62 4.98 11.30
C ALA A 264 7.57 6.16 10.32
N ARG A 265 7.82 7.38 10.81
CA ARG A 265 7.86 8.61 10.02
C ARG A 265 9.26 9.20 10.03
N ILE A 266 9.82 9.45 8.84
CA ILE A 266 11.13 10.12 8.67
C ILE A 266 10.89 11.47 7.96
N PRO A 267 10.93 12.61 8.69
CA PRO A 267 10.67 13.92 8.11
C PRO A 267 11.80 14.39 7.18
N ILE A 268 11.41 15.06 6.09
CA ILE A 268 12.30 15.83 5.21
C ILE A 268 12.11 17.33 5.49
N THR A 269 10.85 17.77 5.50
CA THR A 269 10.41 19.10 5.93
C THR A 269 9.21 18.95 6.88
N ASP A 270 8.53 20.06 7.20
CA ASP A 270 7.30 20.03 8.01
C ASP A 270 6.13 19.35 7.26
N SER A 271 6.09 19.45 5.93
CA SER A 271 5.03 18.86 5.09
C SER A 271 5.49 17.64 4.28
N GLU A 272 6.79 17.45 4.08
CA GLU A 272 7.32 16.37 3.25
C GLU A 272 8.04 15.32 4.10
N TYR A 273 7.72 14.03 3.92
CA TYR A 273 8.30 12.95 4.72
C TYR A 273 8.14 11.57 4.08
N PHE A 274 8.84 10.58 4.62
CA PHE A 274 8.59 9.17 4.36
C PHE A 274 7.82 8.52 5.51
N LEU A 275 6.80 7.72 5.17
CA LEU A 275 6.07 6.88 6.11
C LEU A 275 6.34 5.41 5.75
N ILE A 276 6.76 4.63 6.74
CA ILE A 276 7.19 3.24 6.54
C ILE A 276 6.26 2.33 7.33
N GLU A 277 5.79 1.28 6.68
CA GLU A 277 5.03 0.19 7.29
C GLU A 277 5.58 -1.17 6.84
N ARG A 278 5.38 -2.21 7.66
CA ARG A 278 5.68 -3.60 7.29
C ARG A 278 4.38 -4.35 7.17
N ARG A 279 4.20 -5.08 6.08
CA ARG A 279 2.99 -5.85 5.78
C ARG A 279 3.35 -7.31 5.49
N GLY A 280 2.41 -8.22 5.69
CA GLY A 280 2.61 -9.64 5.49
C GLY A 280 1.33 -10.42 5.28
N MET A 281 1.47 -11.55 4.58
CA MET A 281 0.37 -12.47 4.30
C MET A 281 -0.24 -13.05 5.58
N SER A 282 -1.42 -13.68 5.46
CA SER A 282 -2.14 -14.27 6.60
C SER A 282 -1.30 -15.30 7.36
N ALA A 283 -0.44 -16.07 6.68
CA ALA A 283 0.45 -17.01 7.36
C ALA A 283 1.46 -16.34 8.32
N SER A 284 1.81 -15.07 8.08
CA SER A 284 2.73 -14.29 8.90
C SER A 284 2.01 -13.50 10.00
N THR A 285 0.80 -13.02 9.72
CA THR A 285 0.07 -12.08 10.58
C THR A 285 -1.11 -12.70 11.32
N GLY A 286 -1.66 -13.82 10.82
CA GLY A 286 -2.93 -14.40 11.28
C GLY A 286 -4.16 -13.54 10.95
N ARG A 287 -4.01 -12.54 10.07
CA ARG A 287 -5.05 -11.61 9.65
C ARG A 287 -5.70 -12.06 8.34
N ALA A 288 -6.91 -11.59 8.07
CA ALA A 288 -7.73 -12.09 6.96
C ALA A 288 -7.41 -11.37 5.64
N PHE A 289 -7.07 -10.10 5.69
CA PHE A 289 -6.78 -9.27 4.51
C PHE A 289 -5.27 -9.12 4.31
N ASP A 290 -4.89 -8.43 3.23
CA ASP A 290 -3.50 -8.33 2.73
C ASP A 290 -2.87 -9.63 2.23
N ASP A 291 -3.58 -10.76 2.29
CA ASP A 291 -3.05 -12.08 1.89
C ASP A 291 -2.71 -12.18 0.39
N ALA A 292 -3.44 -11.44 -0.45
CA ALA A 292 -3.28 -11.45 -1.90
C ALA A 292 -2.36 -10.35 -2.45
N LEU A 293 -1.66 -9.60 -1.59
CA LEU A 293 -0.66 -8.62 -2.03
C LEU A 293 0.53 -9.33 -2.70
N PRO A 294 1.26 -8.63 -3.59
CA PRO A 294 2.33 -9.24 -4.36
C PRO A 294 3.62 -9.42 -3.52
N TYR A 295 3.57 -10.12 -2.39
CA TYR A 295 4.78 -10.39 -1.58
C TYR A 295 5.74 -11.40 -2.21
N GLY A 296 5.28 -12.11 -3.24
CA GLY A 296 5.95 -13.24 -3.86
C GLY A 296 6.43 -14.27 -2.84
N THR A 297 7.71 -14.63 -2.91
CA THR A 297 8.23 -15.76 -2.11
C THR A 297 8.55 -15.42 -0.65
N LEU A 298 8.65 -14.14 -0.32
CA LEU A 298 8.97 -13.70 1.05
C LEU A 298 7.75 -13.72 1.98
N GLY A 299 6.53 -13.57 1.43
CA GLY A 299 5.29 -13.53 2.21
C GLY A 299 5.15 -12.29 3.12
N GLU A 300 6.08 -11.34 3.02
CA GLU A 300 6.10 -10.07 3.75
C GLU A 300 6.99 -9.05 3.03
N GLY A 301 6.82 -7.77 3.39
CA GLY A 301 7.68 -6.71 2.90
C GLY A 301 7.42 -5.38 3.60
N TYR A 302 8.36 -4.47 3.46
CA TYR A 302 8.22 -3.08 3.87
C TYR A 302 7.73 -2.23 2.70
N VAL A 303 6.77 -1.36 2.98
CA VAL A 303 6.21 -0.40 2.03
C VAL A 303 6.60 0.99 2.52
N ILE A 304 7.11 1.84 1.61
CA ILE A 304 7.57 3.19 1.93
C ILE A 304 6.75 4.17 1.11
N TRP A 305 6.06 5.06 1.81
CA TRP A 305 5.24 6.12 1.23
C TRP A 305 5.98 7.44 1.29
N HIS A 306 6.08 8.16 0.17
CA HIS A 306 6.58 9.52 0.13
C HIS A 306 5.38 10.47 0.14
N VAL A 307 5.28 11.28 1.19
CA VAL A 307 4.11 12.10 1.48
C VAL A 307 4.46 13.58 1.37
N ASP A 308 3.56 14.35 0.75
CA ASP A 308 3.52 15.81 0.77
C ASP A 308 2.18 16.28 1.34
N ASP A 309 2.16 16.60 2.64
CA ASP A 309 0.98 17.09 3.35
C ASP A 309 0.47 18.41 2.79
N SER A 310 1.29 19.21 2.08
CA SER A 310 0.81 20.43 1.43
C SER A 310 -0.17 20.15 0.28
N ILE A 311 -0.19 18.90 -0.20
CA ILE A 311 -1.12 18.39 -1.21
C ILE A 311 -2.15 17.46 -0.57
N MET A 312 -1.71 16.52 0.29
CA MET A 312 -2.60 15.52 0.89
C MET A 312 -3.58 16.11 1.91
N ALA A 313 -3.22 17.21 2.58
CA ALA A 313 -4.11 17.91 3.51
C ALA A 313 -4.84 19.10 2.86
N ASP A 314 -4.67 19.34 1.55
CA ASP A 314 -5.36 20.41 0.86
C ASP A 314 -6.85 20.05 0.66
N GLU A 315 -7.72 20.80 1.33
CA GLU A 315 -9.16 20.58 1.31
C GLU A 315 -9.75 20.63 -0.10
N SER A 316 -9.23 21.49 -0.97
CA SER A 316 -9.71 21.63 -2.34
C SER A 316 -9.35 20.41 -3.19
N ARG A 317 -8.17 19.84 -2.99
CA ARG A 317 -7.70 18.63 -3.67
C ARG A 317 -8.38 17.39 -3.16
N LEU A 318 -8.64 17.29 -1.85
CA LEU A 318 -9.44 16.22 -1.26
C LEU A 318 -10.88 16.26 -1.79
N ALA A 319 -11.51 17.44 -1.78
CA ALA A 319 -12.86 17.63 -2.29
C ALA A 319 -12.96 17.44 -3.81
N ALA A 320 -11.88 17.68 -4.57
CA ALA A 320 -11.84 17.41 -6.01
C ALA A 320 -11.32 16.01 -6.35
N ASN A 321 -10.84 15.24 -5.36
CA ASN A 321 -10.19 13.95 -5.55
C ASN A 321 -9.03 14.01 -6.55
N THR A 322 -8.11 14.95 -6.31
CA THR A 322 -6.96 15.26 -7.18
C THR A 322 -5.65 15.29 -6.40
N VAL A 323 -5.57 14.64 -5.24
CA VAL A 323 -4.36 14.64 -4.39
C VAL A 323 -3.15 14.04 -5.10
N ASN A 324 -3.36 13.07 -5.99
CA ASN A 324 -2.30 12.49 -6.82
C ASN A 324 -2.36 12.94 -8.29
N SER A 325 -3.11 13.99 -8.59
CA SER A 325 -3.25 14.56 -9.93
C SER A 325 -2.63 15.95 -10.04
N GLY A 326 -1.92 16.19 -11.14
CA GLY A 326 -1.41 17.51 -11.49
C GLY A 326 -0.03 17.84 -10.92
N THR A 327 0.23 19.13 -10.73
CA THR A 327 1.53 19.71 -10.31
C THR A 327 1.49 20.15 -8.85
N PRO A 328 2.63 20.27 -8.14
CA PRO A 328 4.01 20.04 -8.62
C PRO A 328 4.47 18.57 -8.59
N ASN A 329 3.85 17.73 -7.79
CA ASN A 329 4.13 16.30 -7.61
C ASN A 329 2.86 15.57 -7.12
N PHE A 330 2.95 14.25 -6.89
CA PHE A 330 1.93 13.51 -6.17
C PHE A 330 1.90 13.91 -4.70
N GLY A 331 0.73 13.89 -4.08
CA GLY A 331 0.61 14.06 -2.64
C GLY A 331 1.07 12.81 -1.88
N LEU A 332 0.79 11.63 -2.42
CA LEU A 332 1.21 10.35 -1.87
C LEU A 332 1.75 9.47 -2.99
N ASP A 333 3.03 9.12 -2.88
CA ASP A 333 3.74 8.26 -3.83
C ASP A 333 4.21 6.98 -3.14
N LEU A 334 4.17 5.86 -3.86
CA LEU A 334 4.81 4.63 -3.40
C LEU A 334 6.25 4.64 -3.87
N VAL A 335 7.21 4.57 -2.95
CA VAL A 335 8.61 4.43 -3.34
C VAL A 335 8.90 2.95 -3.64
N GLU A 336 9.05 2.59 -4.91
CA GLU A 336 9.29 1.20 -5.29
C GLU A 336 10.77 0.81 -5.15
N ALA A 337 11.04 -0.33 -4.49
CA ALA A 337 12.40 -0.85 -4.36
C ALA A 337 13.05 -1.15 -5.73
N GLY A 338 12.27 -1.68 -6.69
CA GLY A 338 12.70 -1.93 -8.07
C GLY A 338 12.72 -0.69 -8.96
N GLY A 339 12.18 0.44 -8.50
CA GLY A 339 12.16 1.70 -9.23
C GLY A 339 13.54 2.36 -9.29
N GLY A 340 13.66 3.38 -10.15
CA GLY A 340 14.87 4.20 -10.26
C GLY A 340 14.96 5.36 -9.24
N GLY A 341 14.15 5.32 -8.18
CA GLY A 341 13.96 6.44 -7.25
C GLY A 341 13.34 7.67 -7.90
N ARG A 342 12.51 7.47 -8.93
CA ARG A 342 11.75 8.52 -9.60
C ARG A 342 10.29 8.34 -9.24
N ILE A 343 9.63 9.45 -8.93
CA ILE A 343 8.18 9.53 -8.75
C ILE A 343 7.51 8.94 -9.99
N GLY A 344 6.57 8.02 -9.80
CA GLY A 344 6.06 7.21 -10.89
C GLY A 344 4.72 6.56 -10.60
N THR A 345 4.14 5.99 -11.63
CA THR A 345 2.92 5.18 -11.55
C THR A 345 3.32 3.71 -11.44
N THR A 346 2.74 2.98 -10.48
CA THR A 346 2.86 1.52 -10.41
C THR A 346 1.49 0.84 -10.43
N THR A 347 1.41 -0.36 -11.00
CA THR A 347 0.24 -1.24 -10.88
C THR A 347 0.32 -2.18 -9.67
N GLY A 348 1.40 -2.12 -8.88
CA GLY A 348 1.68 -3.06 -7.81
C GLY A 348 2.37 -4.35 -8.28
N ALA A 349 3.64 -4.52 -7.91
CA ALA A 349 4.49 -5.68 -8.17
C ALA A 349 5.30 -6.08 -6.93
N GLU A 350 5.84 -7.31 -6.94
CA GLU A 350 6.70 -7.81 -5.85
C GLU A 350 7.98 -6.99 -5.67
N SER A 351 8.45 -6.37 -6.75
CA SER A 351 9.61 -5.48 -6.73
C SER A 351 9.36 -4.16 -6.01
N ASP A 352 8.13 -3.82 -5.65
CA ASP A 352 7.83 -2.52 -5.04
C ASP A 352 8.21 -2.50 -3.56
N SER A 353 7.98 -3.60 -2.86
CA SER A 353 8.31 -3.72 -1.45
C SER A 353 9.81 -3.87 -1.22
N PHE A 354 10.28 -3.43 -0.05
CA PHE A 354 11.64 -3.68 0.42
C PHE A 354 11.63 -4.91 1.34
N PRO A 355 12.42 -5.97 1.05
CA PRO A 355 13.35 -6.09 -0.06
C PRO A 355 12.69 -6.55 -1.36
N GLY A 356 11.49 -7.15 -1.28
CA GLY A 356 10.74 -7.67 -2.42
C GLY A 356 11.55 -8.66 -3.27
N SER A 357 11.17 -8.80 -4.53
CA SER A 357 11.88 -9.66 -5.50
C SER A 357 13.28 -9.13 -5.86
N THR A 358 13.54 -7.86 -5.59
CA THR A 358 14.84 -7.22 -5.89
C THR A 358 15.92 -7.57 -4.87
N GLY A 359 15.53 -8.00 -3.66
CA GLY A 359 16.47 -8.16 -2.55
C GLY A 359 16.99 -6.83 -1.99
N ARG A 360 16.49 -5.68 -2.46
CA ARG A 360 17.04 -4.37 -2.10
C ARG A 360 16.84 -4.09 -0.62
N ASN A 361 17.93 -4.15 0.12
CA ASN A 361 17.93 -3.95 1.56
C ASN A 361 18.45 -2.56 1.99
N LEU A 362 18.36 -1.57 1.09
CA LEU A 362 18.80 -0.20 1.33
C LEU A 362 17.88 0.78 0.61
N PHE A 363 17.25 1.65 1.38
CA PHE A 363 16.50 2.81 0.94
C PHE A 363 17.38 4.05 1.17
N ALA A 364 17.88 4.64 0.09
CA ALA A 364 18.74 5.83 0.11
C ALA A 364 18.65 6.53 -1.25
N SER A 365 19.31 7.68 -1.42
CA SER A 365 19.32 8.41 -2.69
C SER A 365 19.68 7.49 -3.88
N PRO A 366 18.91 7.51 -4.98
CA PRO A 366 17.90 8.51 -5.32
C PRO A 366 16.51 8.25 -4.73
N HIS A 367 16.19 7.05 -4.24
CA HIS A 367 14.87 6.70 -3.70
C HIS A 367 14.45 7.57 -2.52
N SER A 368 15.41 8.04 -1.72
CA SER A 368 15.12 8.91 -0.58
C SER A 368 15.26 10.40 -0.89
N ASN A 369 15.36 10.80 -2.16
CA ASN A 369 15.38 12.22 -2.52
C ASN A 369 14.02 12.87 -2.23
N SER A 370 14.03 14.20 -2.04
CA SER A 370 12.79 14.96 -1.93
C SER A 370 12.02 14.96 -3.26
N PHE A 371 10.74 15.36 -3.26
CA PHE A 371 9.94 15.57 -4.47
C PHE A 371 10.62 16.58 -5.42
N GLY A 372 11.30 17.58 -4.87
CA GLY A 372 12.17 18.51 -5.61
C GLY A 372 13.50 17.94 -6.12
N GLY A 373 13.74 16.64 -5.97
CA GLY A 373 14.93 15.93 -6.44
C GLY A 373 16.20 16.15 -5.60
N GLN A 374 16.11 16.78 -4.44
CA GLN A 374 17.27 17.05 -3.59
C GLN A 374 17.61 15.84 -2.72
N GLN A 375 18.89 15.57 -2.51
CA GLN A 375 19.29 14.52 -1.57
C GLN A 375 18.94 14.93 -0.14
N THR A 376 18.10 14.13 0.51
CA THR A 376 17.70 14.34 1.91
C THR A 376 18.78 13.85 2.89
N GLY A 377 19.63 12.93 2.42
CA GLY A 377 20.59 12.21 3.25
C GLY A 377 19.94 11.08 4.06
N ILE A 378 18.66 10.77 3.87
CA ILE A 378 18.00 9.65 4.57
C ILE A 378 18.52 8.33 4.00
N ALA A 379 19.01 7.45 4.88
CA ALA A 379 19.37 6.08 4.54
C ALA A 379 18.78 5.12 5.56
N VAL A 380 18.00 4.14 5.10
CA VAL A 380 17.38 3.08 5.90
C VAL A 380 17.79 1.72 5.35
N SER A 381 18.20 0.80 6.22
CA SER A 381 18.56 -0.58 5.86
C SER A 381 17.96 -1.57 6.84
N GLY A 382 18.02 -2.86 6.50
CA GLY A 382 17.57 -3.92 7.42
C GLY A 382 16.11 -4.30 7.22
N PHE A 383 15.58 -4.16 6.01
CA PHE A 383 14.25 -4.59 5.57
C PHE A 383 14.03 -6.12 5.61
N TYR A 384 14.70 -6.83 6.53
CA TYR A 384 14.49 -8.24 6.84
C TYR A 384 14.04 -8.38 8.28
N GLY A 385 12.92 -9.06 8.52
CA GLY A 385 12.37 -9.17 9.87
C GLY A 385 11.75 -7.86 10.35
N GLY A 386 11.72 -7.62 11.67
CA GLY A 386 11.03 -6.49 12.28
C GLY A 386 11.94 -5.37 12.79
N THR A 387 13.16 -5.22 12.25
CA THR A 387 14.14 -4.24 12.76
C THR A 387 14.86 -3.52 11.62
N LEU A 388 14.69 -2.21 11.54
CA LEU A 388 15.37 -1.34 10.59
C LEU A 388 16.49 -0.56 11.27
N THR A 389 17.43 -0.04 10.47
CA THR A 389 18.43 0.93 10.92
C THR A 389 18.38 2.16 10.01
N ALA A 390 18.15 3.33 10.60
CA ALA A 390 18.15 4.61 9.91
C ALA A 390 19.38 5.44 10.29
N LYS A 391 19.89 6.22 9.34
CA LYS A 391 20.96 7.21 9.56
C LYS A 391 20.98 8.29 8.49
N LYS A 392 21.82 9.30 8.72
CA LYS A 392 22.17 10.33 7.74
C LYS A 392 23.36 9.87 6.89
N ALA A 393 23.20 9.82 5.57
CA ALA A 393 24.25 9.51 4.60
C ALA A 393 23.95 10.14 3.23
N PHE A 394 24.90 10.91 2.70
CA PHE A 394 24.79 11.54 1.38
C PHE A 394 25.53 10.74 0.31
N SER A 395 24.98 10.74 -0.90
CA SER A 395 25.59 10.12 -2.07
C SER A 395 26.48 11.11 -2.81
N SER A 396 27.67 10.67 -3.22
CA SER A 396 28.54 11.45 -4.09
C SER A 396 27.99 11.57 -5.54
N ASN A 397 28.70 12.27 -6.43
CA ASN A 397 28.30 12.43 -7.84
C ASN A 397 28.69 11.26 -8.75
N GLY A 398 29.72 10.49 -8.41
CA GLY A 398 30.14 9.29 -9.15
C GLY A 398 29.98 8.01 -8.31
N GLN A 399 29.70 6.88 -8.96
CA GLN A 399 29.75 5.59 -8.28
C GLN A 399 31.21 5.17 -8.16
N ASP A 400 31.75 4.91 -6.97
CA ASP A 400 33.12 4.45 -6.75
C ASP A 400 33.17 3.36 -5.69
N ILE A 401 34.05 2.38 -5.89
CA ILE A 401 34.42 1.41 -4.86
C ILE A 401 35.56 2.04 -4.06
N THR A 402 35.25 2.46 -2.84
CA THR A 402 36.19 3.19 -1.98
C THR A 402 37.00 2.25 -1.08
N LYS A 403 36.52 1.01 -0.90
CA LYS A 403 37.20 -0.02 -0.12
C LYS A 403 36.62 -1.39 -0.45
N LEU A 404 37.49 -2.40 -0.52
CA LEU A 404 37.11 -3.80 -0.55
C LEU A 404 37.98 -4.58 0.43
N ILE A 405 37.37 -5.25 1.41
CA ILE A 405 38.07 -6.02 2.45
C ILE A 405 37.27 -7.27 2.83
N ASN A 406 37.92 -8.18 3.55
CA ASN A 406 37.26 -9.30 4.21
C ASN A 406 37.86 -9.54 5.60
N PHE A 407 37.05 -10.02 6.53
CA PHE A 407 37.47 -10.26 7.91
C PHE A 407 36.76 -11.49 8.53
N PRO A 408 37.50 -12.41 9.16
CA PRO A 408 38.96 -12.48 9.22
C PRO A 408 39.56 -12.92 7.88
N ASN A 409 40.84 -12.63 7.70
CA ASN A 409 41.65 -13.15 6.60
C ASN A 409 43.03 -13.58 7.17
N PRO A 410 43.38 -14.88 7.23
CA PRO A 410 42.58 -16.01 6.75
C PRO A 410 41.25 -16.17 7.48
N GLY A 411 40.24 -16.63 6.75
CA GLY A 411 38.97 -17.12 7.29
C GLY A 411 39.09 -18.57 7.74
N GLY A 412 38.26 -18.97 8.69
CA GLY A 412 38.26 -20.32 9.24
C GLY A 412 37.65 -20.39 10.64
N PRO A 413 37.27 -21.58 11.11
CA PRO A 413 36.60 -21.75 12.40
C PRO A 413 37.49 -21.36 13.60
N ALA A 414 38.81 -21.37 13.41
CA ALA A 414 39.78 -21.00 14.44
C ALA A 414 40.06 -19.48 14.54
N TYR A 415 39.52 -18.67 13.63
CA TYR A 415 39.82 -17.23 13.57
C TYR A 415 38.66 -16.38 14.11
N PRO A 416 38.97 -15.26 14.79
CA PRO A 416 37.95 -14.36 15.30
C PRO A 416 37.07 -13.81 14.16
N GLN A 417 35.78 -14.10 14.24
CA GLN A 417 34.80 -13.62 13.28
C GLN A 417 34.39 -12.17 13.57
N LYS A 418 33.81 -11.50 12.57
CA LYS A 418 33.22 -10.19 12.77
C LYS A 418 32.13 -10.29 13.86
N GLN A 419 32.13 -9.35 14.80
CA GLN A 419 31.10 -9.29 15.83
C GLN A 419 29.70 -9.23 15.20
N GLY A 420 28.80 -10.10 15.64
CA GLY A 420 27.43 -10.20 15.14
C GLY A 420 27.25 -11.11 13.90
N ALA A 421 28.31 -11.71 13.37
CA ALA A 421 28.17 -12.70 12.31
C ALA A 421 27.44 -13.97 12.81
N PRO A 422 26.56 -14.59 12.00
CA PRO A 422 25.91 -15.85 12.34
C PRO A 422 26.89 -16.97 12.68
N ALA A 423 26.46 -17.91 13.50
CA ALA A 423 27.26 -19.09 13.83
C ALA A 423 27.66 -19.87 12.55
N GLY A 424 28.93 -20.28 12.48
CA GLY A 424 29.48 -20.98 11.31
C GLY A 424 30.02 -20.06 10.20
N THR A 425 29.86 -18.74 10.31
CA THR A 425 30.53 -17.80 9.41
C THR A 425 32.04 -17.97 9.48
N LEU A 426 32.70 -18.08 8.32
CA LEU A 426 34.17 -18.18 8.23
C LEU A 426 34.84 -16.85 7.93
N THR A 427 34.17 -15.98 7.16
CA THR A 427 34.64 -14.63 6.81
C THR A 427 33.48 -13.76 6.36
N THR A 428 33.52 -12.47 6.71
CA THR A 428 32.62 -11.45 6.17
C THR A 428 33.32 -10.72 5.04
N LEU A 429 32.72 -10.73 3.83
CA LEU A 429 33.15 -9.93 2.69
C LEU A 429 32.49 -8.55 2.78
N VAL A 430 33.28 -7.48 2.62
CA VAL A 430 32.82 -6.10 2.83
C VAL A 430 33.24 -5.21 1.67
N LEU A 431 32.26 -4.49 1.13
CA LEU A 431 32.40 -3.51 0.06
C LEU A 431 31.94 -2.14 0.55
N ASN A 432 32.76 -1.10 0.36
CA ASN A 432 32.36 0.28 0.60
C ASN A 432 32.21 1.03 -0.72
N ALA A 433 31.05 1.62 -0.94
CA ALA A 433 30.72 2.42 -2.11
C ALA A 433 30.49 3.91 -1.75
N SER A 434 30.71 4.79 -2.73
CA SER A 434 30.48 6.24 -2.61
C SER A 434 29.03 6.69 -2.89
N LYS A 435 28.20 5.78 -3.42
CA LYS A 435 26.72 5.89 -3.48
C LYS A 435 26.06 4.52 -3.28
N PRO A 436 24.75 4.48 -3.00
CA PRO A 436 23.98 3.24 -2.99
C PRO A 436 24.05 2.56 -4.35
N ALA A 437 24.42 1.28 -4.33
CA ALA A 437 24.28 0.39 -5.47
C ALA A 437 22.80 0.29 -5.90
N GLN A 438 22.55 0.48 -7.18
CA GLN A 438 21.30 0.15 -7.85
C GLN A 438 21.22 -1.34 -8.18
N SER A 439 22.36 -1.97 -8.47
CA SER A 439 22.47 -3.43 -8.56
C SER A 439 23.79 -3.91 -7.97
N LEU A 440 23.76 -5.07 -7.32
CA LEU A 440 24.95 -5.64 -6.68
C LEU A 440 25.08 -7.14 -6.96
N ARG A 441 26.19 -7.52 -7.60
CA ARG A 441 26.54 -8.93 -7.80
C ARG A 441 27.83 -9.27 -7.06
N LEU A 442 27.81 -10.38 -6.33
CA LEU A 442 28.98 -10.94 -5.66
C LEU A 442 29.19 -12.39 -6.11
N THR A 443 30.36 -12.67 -6.67
CA THR A 443 30.75 -14.05 -7.01
C THR A 443 32.03 -14.44 -6.27
N LEU A 444 32.12 -15.70 -5.85
CA LEU A 444 33.31 -16.30 -5.28
C LEU A 444 33.84 -17.36 -6.23
N HIS A 445 35.15 -17.38 -6.40
CA HIS A 445 35.87 -18.28 -7.30
C HIS A 445 37.05 -18.91 -6.57
N ASP A 446 37.42 -20.13 -6.95
CA ASP A 446 38.69 -20.70 -6.53
C ASP A 446 39.87 -20.04 -7.26
N ILE A 447 41.10 -20.44 -6.94
CA ILE A 447 42.31 -19.88 -7.57
C ILE A 447 42.43 -20.19 -9.07
N SER A 448 41.70 -21.19 -9.57
CA SER A 448 41.63 -21.50 -11.01
C SER A 448 40.63 -20.61 -11.75
N GLY A 449 39.81 -19.85 -11.02
CA GLY A 449 38.73 -19.02 -11.57
C GLY A 449 37.38 -19.75 -11.67
N THR A 450 37.29 -21.00 -11.21
CA THR A 450 36.03 -21.75 -11.20
C THR A 450 35.07 -21.13 -10.20
N LEU A 451 33.81 -20.93 -10.61
CA LEU A 451 32.77 -20.38 -9.74
C LEU A 451 32.48 -21.34 -8.59
N VAL A 452 32.55 -20.83 -7.37
CA VAL A 452 32.29 -21.55 -6.11
C VAL A 452 30.93 -21.17 -5.55
N ARG A 453 30.58 -19.88 -5.66
CA ARG A 453 29.32 -19.32 -5.17
C ARG A 453 28.92 -18.11 -6.01
N ASP A 454 27.71 -18.12 -6.58
CA ASP A 454 27.02 -16.91 -7.04
C ASP A 454 26.09 -16.43 -5.93
N VAL A 455 26.40 -15.28 -5.32
CA VAL A 455 25.67 -14.78 -4.14
C VAL A 455 24.49 -13.93 -4.62
N PRO A 456 23.25 -14.34 -4.35
CA PRO A 456 22.09 -13.51 -4.64
C PRO A 456 22.14 -12.18 -3.87
N GLU A 457 21.69 -11.09 -4.51
CA GLU A 457 21.74 -9.74 -3.93
C GLU A 457 21.02 -9.65 -2.57
N TYR A 458 19.91 -10.38 -2.39
CA TYR A 458 19.16 -10.40 -1.13
C TYR A 458 19.97 -10.96 0.06
N LEU A 459 21.03 -11.74 -0.18
CA LEU A 459 21.94 -12.19 0.88
C LEU A 459 22.99 -11.15 1.25
N ILE A 460 23.15 -10.10 0.44
CA ILE A 460 24.12 -9.02 0.67
C ILE A 460 23.44 -7.92 1.48
N ARG A 461 23.88 -7.75 2.72
CA ARG A 461 23.25 -6.80 3.66
C ARG A 461 23.91 -5.43 3.52
N ALA A 462 23.09 -4.39 3.39
CA ALA A 462 23.59 -3.03 3.59
C ALA A 462 23.79 -2.78 5.09
N ASN A 463 25.01 -2.43 5.49
CA ASN A 463 25.37 -2.14 6.86
C ASN A 463 25.30 -0.64 7.13
N ALA A 464 24.22 -0.20 7.78
CA ALA A 464 24.10 1.18 8.23
C ALA A 464 24.96 1.51 9.47
N ALA A 465 25.45 0.53 10.24
CA ALA A 465 26.24 0.75 11.46
C ALA A 465 27.69 1.22 11.24
N ALA A 466 28.21 1.17 10.01
CA ALA A 466 29.51 1.77 9.69
C ALA A 466 29.42 3.31 9.78
N SER A 467 29.88 3.86 10.90
CA SER A 467 29.75 5.28 11.24
C SER A 467 30.71 6.17 10.44
N GLY A 468 30.26 7.40 10.15
CA GLY A 468 31.13 8.57 9.99
C GLY A 468 31.85 8.80 8.66
N THR A 469 31.50 8.13 7.55
CA THR A 469 32.31 8.29 6.30
C THR A 469 31.56 8.66 5.03
N GLY A 470 30.23 8.86 5.04
CA GLY A 470 29.49 9.09 3.78
C GLY A 470 29.65 7.93 2.79
N LYS A 471 29.87 6.72 3.32
CA LYS A 471 30.05 5.48 2.55
C LYS A 471 28.86 4.55 2.76
N PHE A 472 28.49 3.85 1.70
CA PHE A 472 27.51 2.80 1.71
C PHE A 472 28.24 1.47 1.81
N VAL A 473 27.95 0.69 2.85
CA VAL A 473 28.69 -0.53 3.17
C VAL A 473 27.80 -1.73 2.89
N TYR A 474 28.32 -2.70 2.15
CA TYR A 474 27.65 -3.94 1.79
C TYR A 474 28.43 -5.12 2.31
N GLU A 475 27.74 -6.08 2.92
CA GLU A 475 28.37 -7.18 3.63
C GLU A 475 27.70 -8.51 3.32
N TYR A 476 28.53 -9.53 3.12
CA TYR A 476 28.10 -10.92 2.98
C TYR A 476 28.90 -11.79 3.95
N ASP A 477 28.20 -12.46 4.88
CA ASP A 477 28.80 -13.47 5.75
C ASP A 477 28.82 -14.80 5.03
N TRP A 478 30.03 -15.27 4.70
CA TRP A 478 30.19 -16.56 4.03
C TRP A 478 30.45 -17.65 5.06
N ASP A 479 29.59 -18.68 5.04
CA ASP A 479 29.69 -19.89 5.86
C ASP A 479 30.69 -20.92 5.30
N GLY A 480 31.36 -20.59 4.19
CA GLY A 480 32.30 -21.49 3.54
C GLY A 480 31.65 -22.57 2.70
N LYS A 481 30.37 -22.44 2.31
CA LYS A 481 29.70 -23.39 1.42
C LYS A 481 29.70 -22.94 -0.05
N THR A 482 29.66 -23.92 -0.94
CA THR A 482 29.48 -23.75 -2.39
C THR A 482 27.99 -23.64 -2.75
N ASP A 483 27.67 -23.34 -4.01
CA ASP A 483 26.29 -23.37 -4.51
C ASP A 483 25.62 -24.75 -4.41
N GLN A 484 26.39 -25.84 -4.35
CA GLN A 484 25.86 -27.20 -4.15
C GLN A 484 25.64 -27.55 -2.68
N GLY A 485 25.96 -26.63 -1.75
CA GLY A 485 25.86 -26.85 -0.31
C GLY A 485 27.08 -27.55 0.31
N ASP A 486 28.06 -27.93 -0.52
CA ASP A 486 29.30 -28.55 -0.05
C ASP A 486 30.24 -27.55 0.63
N ASN A 487 31.03 -28.07 1.55
CA ASN A 487 32.08 -27.33 2.23
C ASN A 487 33.24 -26.98 1.26
N ALA A 488 33.51 -25.69 1.07
CA ALA A 488 34.67 -25.20 0.31
C ALA A 488 36.00 -25.71 0.90
N ALA A 489 36.96 -26.12 0.08
CA ALA A 489 38.25 -26.64 0.57
C ALA A 489 39.11 -25.53 1.23
N ALA A 490 40.11 -25.93 2.03
CA ALA A 490 41.15 -24.98 2.44
C ALA A 490 41.93 -24.51 1.21
N GLY A 491 42.23 -23.21 1.13
CA GLY A 491 42.87 -22.64 -0.05
C GLY A 491 42.63 -21.15 -0.24
N VAL A 492 43.11 -20.63 -1.38
CA VAL A 492 42.94 -19.23 -1.78
C VAL A 492 41.71 -19.12 -2.68
N TYR A 493 40.86 -18.15 -2.38
CA TYR A 493 39.68 -17.81 -3.15
C TYR A 493 39.73 -16.34 -3.59
N LEU A 494 39.14 -16.07 -4.74
CA LEU A 494 38.91 -14.73 -5.26
C LEU A 494 37.44 -14.41 -5.11
N TYR A 495 37.11 -13.20 -4.67
CA TYR A 495 35.74 -12.73 -4.66
C TYR A 495 35.65 -11.44 -5.47
N ARG A 496 34.57 -11.30 -6.23
CA ARG A 496 34.36 -10.15 -7.12
C ARG A 496 33.03 -9.51 -6.80
N PHE A 497 33.07 -8.24 -6.45
CA PHE A 497 31.88 -7.39 -6.44
C PHE A 497 31.76 -6.69 -7.79
N ARG A 498 30.55 -6.65 -8.33
CA ARG A 498 30.16 -5.79 -9.45
C ARG A 498 29.01 -4.90 -9.00
N ILE A 499 29.14 -3.60 -9.22
CA ILE A 499 28.14 -2.58 -8.87
C ILE A 499 27.67 -1.87 -10.13
N ASP A 500 26.34 -1.75 -10.26
CA ASP A 500 25.64 -1.01 -11.32
C ASP A 500 26.09 -1.40 -12.73
N ASP A 501 26.53 -2.65 -12.89
CA ASP A 501 27.17 -3.25 -14.07
C ASP A 501 28.40 -2.52 -14.66
N ALA A 502 28.78 -1.37 -14.12
CA ALA A 502 29.83 -0.50 -14.64
C ALA A 502 31.15 -0.60 -13.85
N LYS A 503 31.10 -0.96 -12.57
CA LYS A 503 32.30 -1.08 -11.72
C LYS A 503 32.44 -2.46 -11.14
N SER A 504 33.67 -2.95 -11.06
CA SER A 504 33.95 -4.19 -10.33
C SER A 504 35.32 -4.13 -9.67
N GLU A 505 35.39 -4.71 -8.48
CA GLU A 505 36.63 -4.84 -7.71
C GLU A 505 36.75 -6.31 -7.27
N THR A 506 37.99 -6.82 -7.29
CA THR A 506 38.27 -8.21 -6.88
C THR A 506 39.14 -8.21 -5.64
N GLY A 507 38.72 -8.98 -4.65
CA GLY A 507 39.48 -9.25 -3.44
C GLY A 507 39.94 -10.70 -3.40
N LYS A 508 40.83 -10.99 -2.45
CA LYS A 508 41.33 -12.34 -2.19
C LYS A 508 41.14 -12.70 -0.72
N LEU A 509 40.75 -13.94 -0.46
CA LEU A 509 40.66 -14.50 0.88
C LEU A 509 41.35 -15.86 0.93
N VAL A 510 41.79 -16.26 2.12
CA VAL A 510 42.32 -17.60 2.37
C VAL A 510 41.40 -18.31 3.35
N ILE A 511 40.94 -19.53 3.03
CA ILE A 511 40.28 -20.41 4.00
C ILE A 511 41.31 -21.37 4.58
N VAL A 512 41.32 -21.49 5.90
CA VAL A 512 42.05 -22.51 6.65
C VAL A 512 41.01 -23.33 7.44
N ARG A 513 41.06 -24.66 7.29
CA ARG A 513 40.12 -25.60 7.89
C ARG A 513 40.77 -26.36 9.04
#